data_AF-A0A538QXU2-F1
#
_entry.id   AF-A0A538QXU2-F1
#
_cell.length_a   1.000
_cell.length_b   1.000
_cell.length_c   1.000
_cell.angle_alpha   90.00
_cell.angle_beta   90.00
_cell.angle_gamma   90.00
#
_symmetry.space_group_name_H-M   'P 1'
#
loop_
_entity.id
_entity.type
_entity.pdbx_description
1 polymer ?
#
loop_
_entity_poly.entity_id
_entity_poly.type
_entity_poly.pdbx_seq_one_letter_code
_entity_poly.pdbx_strand_id
1 'polypeptide(L)'
;MGRTDRSPRAKEIYGSWRVAAFIADGVEHPPLTTDDDRWKIVTAGRGLWLTTMTDHREGFAIEVDTTAHTIALIPIGTKTKETWSYTQPTPERLVIDAIHGGRYLHVTLHREPAPLLVTRGFHWINEIPFNH
;
A
#
# COMPACT_ATOMS: atom_id res chain seq x y z
N MET A 1 -17.42 -16.33 12.80
CA MET A 1 -17.86 -14.91 12.81
C MET A 1 -16.61 -14.04 12.81
N GLY A 2 -16.12 -13.59 11.66
CA GLY A 2 -14.97 -12.67 11.58
C GLY A 2 -15.43 -11.28 11.99
N ARG A 3 -14.89 -10.77 13.10
CA ARG A 3 -15.18 -9.40 13.54
C ARG A 3 -14.45 -8.46 12.59
N THR A 4 -15.17 -7.80 11.68
CA THR A 4 -14.65 -6.60 11.03
C THR A 4 -14.46 -5.56 12.14
N ASP A 5 -13.22 -5.39 12.60
CA ASP A 5 -12.94 -4.46 13.68
C ASP A 5 -13.15 -3.03 13.16
N ARG A 6 -14.20 -2.36 13.66
CA ARG A 6 -14.51 -0.96 13.37
C ARG A 6 -13.82 0.00 14.36
N SER A 7 -12.85 -0.49 15.13
CA SER A 7 -12.14 0.29 16.13
C SER A 7 -11.36 1.46 15.51
N PRO A 8 -11.06 2.52 16.29
CA PRO A 8 -10.23 3.65 15.84
C PRO A 8 -8.87 3.24 15.29
N ARG A 9 -8.32 2.09 15.74
CA ARG A 9 -7.03 1.55 15.28
C ARG A 9 -7.09 1.03 13.85
N ALA A 10 -8.24 0.54 13.36
CA ALA A 10 -8.36 0.15 11.95
C ALA A 10 -8.12 1.36 11.01
N LYS A 11 -8.23 2.59 11.52
CA LYS A 11 -7.92 3.82 10.79
C LYS A 11 -6.42 4.09 10.65
N GLU A 12 -5.55 3.36 11.34
CA GLU A 12 -4.09 3.51 11.27
C GLU A 12 -3.56 3.39 9.84
N ILE A 13 -4.13 2.44 9.08
CA ILE A 13 -3.80 2.24 7.67
C ILE A 13 -4.71 3.05 6.73
N TYR A 14 -5.76 3.71 7.21
CA TYR A 14 -6.67 4.46 6.33
C TYR A 14 -6.02 5.71 5.78
N GLY A 15 -6.28 5.99 4.50
CA GLY A 15 -5.73 7.12 3.77
C GLY A 15 -5.08 6.69 2.46
N SER A 16 -4.48 7.66 1.79
CA SER A 16 -3.66 7.44 0.60
C SER A 16 -2.21 7.33 1.02
N TRP A 17 -1.51 6.35 0.44
CA TRP A 17 -0.12 6.05 0.73
C TRP A 17 0.65 5.98 -0.57
N ARG A 18 1.68 6.81 -0.70
CA ARG A 18 2.63 6.76 -1.81
C ARG A 18 3.67 5.68 -1.54
N VAL A 19 3.92 4.85 -2.54
CA VAL A 19 4.97 3.82 -2.44
C VAL A 19 6.33 4.47 -2.66
N ALA A 20 7.19 4.41 -1.63
CA ALA A 20 8.57 4.91 -1.72
C ALA A 20 9.53 3.82 -2.17
N ALA A 21 9.47 2.64 -1.55
CA ALA A 21 10.28 1.49 -1.93
C ALA A 21 9.39 0.28 -2.20
N PHE A 22 9.72 -0.46 -3.25
CA PHE A 22 9.00 -1.66 -3.66
C PHE A 22 10.02 -2.74 -3.98
N ILE A 23 10.06 -3.77 -3.14
CA ILE A 23 10.97 -4.90 -3.31
C ILE A 23 10.10 -6.13 -3.55
N ALA A 24 10.36 -6.84 -4.65
CA ALA A 24 9.66 -8.06 -5.00
C ALA A 24 10.65 -9.20 -5.18
N ASP A 25 10.47 -10.29 -4.42
CA ASP A 25 11.37 -11.44 -4.33
C ASP A 25 12.84 -11.05 -4.04
N GLY A 26 13.02 -10.01 -3.22
CA GLY A 26 14.34 -9.48 -2.86
C GLY A 26 14.96 -8.52 -3.89
N VAL A 27 14.28 -8.26 -5.01
CA VAL A 27 14.74 -7.31 -6.05
C VAL A 27 13.99 -6.00 -5.91
N GLU A 28 14.73 -4.88 -5.84
CA GLU A 28 14.13 -3.56 -5.85
C GLU A 28 13.60 -3.21 -7.24
N HIS A 29 12.33 -2.80 -7.31
CA HIS A 29 11.76 -2.21 -8.51
C HIS A 29 11.82 -0.67 -8.39
N PRO A 30 12.50 0.04 -9.30
CA PRO A 30 12.51 1.51 -9.33
C PRO A 30 11.18 2.09 -9.87
N PRO A 31 10.85 3.37 -9.60
CA PRO A 31 9.59 4.03 -9.99
C PRO A 31 9.47 4.32 -11.49
N LEU A 32 9.55 3.28 -12.32
CA LEU A 32 9.41 3.39 -13.77
C LEU A 32 7.93 3.47 -14.13
N THR A 33 7.54 4.51 -14.86
CA THR A 33 6.12 4.71 -15.28
C THR A 33 5.60 3.63 -16.23
N THR A 34 6.48 2.74 -16.69
CA THR A 34 6.19 1.60 -17.57
C THR A 34 6.12 0.26 -16.83
N ASP A 35 6.44 0.21 -15.54
CA ASP A 35 6.42 -1.01 -14.73
C ASP A 35 5.02 -1.20 -14.10
N ASP A 36 4.23 -2.12 -14.64
CA ASP A 36 2.88 -2.38 -14.15
C ASP A 36 2.83 -3.22 -12.87
N ASP A 37 3.87 -4.00 -12.59
CA ASP A 37 3.94 -4.80 -11.36
C ASP A 37 4.17 -3.91 -10.14
N ARG A 38 4.83 -2.76 -10.34
CA ARG A 38 5.17 -1.83 -9.28
C ARG A 38 3.97 -0.96 -8.90
N TRP A 39 3.67 -0.96 -7.60
CA TRP A 39 2.64 -0.07 -7.06
C TRP A 39 3.14 1.38 -6.98
N LYS A 40 2.25 2.30 -7.32
CA LYS A 40 2.45 3.75 -7.21
C LYS A 40 1.79 4.31 -5.95
N ILE A 41 0.51 3.97 -5.76
CA ILE A 41 -0.31 4.44 -4.64
C ILE A 41 -1.12 3.26 -4.09
N VAL A 42 -1.20 3.18 -2.76
CA VAL A 42 -2.13 2.32 -2.05
C VAL A 42 -3.13 3.19 -1.30
N THR A 43 -4.42 3.01 -1.57
CA THR A 43 -5.49 3.74 -0.88
C THR A 43 -6.32 2.78 -0.05
N ALA A 44 -6.34 2.98 1.26
CA ALA A 44 -7.10 2.15 2.19
C ALA A 44 -8.22 2.94 2.88
N GLY A 45 -9.36 2.30 3.03
CA GLY A 45 -10.56 2.83 3.66
C GLY A 45 -11.58 1.72 3.89
N ARG A 46 -12.77 1.81 3.28
CA ARG A 46 -13.75 0.70 3.30
C ARG A 46 -13.30 -0.53 2.50
N GLY A 47 -12.33 -0.34 1.61
CA GLY A 47 -11.62 -1.35 0.84
C GLY A 47 -10.18 -0.89 0.66
N LEU A 48 -9.39 -1.66 -0.08
CA LEU A 48 -8.03 -1.32 -0.46
C LEU A 48 -7.92 -1.27 -1.97
N TRP A 49 -7.29 -0.21 -2.47
CA TRP A 49 -7.05 0.00 -3.89
C TRP A 49 -5.56 0.08 -4.14
N LEU A 50 -5.07 -0.78 -5.00
CA LEU A 50 -3.71 -0.73 -5.54
C LEU A 50 -3.76 0.02 -6.86
N THR A 51 -2.95 1.06 -7.01
CA THR A 51 -2.75 1.75 -8.29
C THR A 51 -1.32 1.51 -8.74
N THR A 52 -1.12 0.96 -9.93
CA THR A 52 0.20 0.67 -10.50
C THR A 52 0.84 1.94 -11.07
N MET A 53 2.10 1.84 -11.52
CA MET A 53 2.75 2.96 -12.20
C MET A 53 2.06 3.33 -13.52
N THR A 54 1.42 2.37 -14.19
CA THR A 54 0.68 2.58 -15.45
C THR A 54 -0.77 3.05 -15.26
N ASP A 55 -1.17 3.38 -14.03
CA ASP A 55 -2.54 3.76 -13.64
C ASP A 55 -3.59 2.63 -13.68
N HIS A 56 -3.16 1.37 -13.83
CA HIS A 56 -4.04 0.24 -13.57
C HIS A 56 -4.46 0.23 -12.09
N ARG A 57 -5.73 -0.12 -11.84
CA ARG A 57 -6.32 -0.13 -10.49
C ARG A 57 -6.94 -1.46 -10.17
N GLU A 58 -6.53 -2.03 -9.05
CA GLU A 58 -7.10 -3.24 -8.49
C GLU A 58 -7.72 -2.96 -7.12
N GLY A 59 -8.95 -3.46 -6.91
CA GLY A 59 -9.75 -3.16 -5.73
C GLY A 59 -10.09 -4.42 -4.92
N PHE A 60 -9.96 -4.31 -3.60
CA PHE A 60 -10.16 -5.41 -2.65
C PHE A 60 -11.07 -5.00 -1.51
N ALA A 61 -11.88 -5.93 -1.02
CA ALA A 61 -12.41 -5.83 0.32
C ALA A 61 -11.31 -6.18 1.33
N ILE A 62 -11.31 -5.54 2.50
CA ILE A 62 -10.28 -5.77 3.53
C ILE A 62 -10.88 -6.01 4.91
N GLU A 63 -10.18 -6.84 5.68
CA GLU A 63 -10.38 -7.03 7.13
C GLU A 63 -9.05 -6.73 7.82
N VAL A 64 -9.02 -5.72 8.70
CA VAL A 64 -7.80 -5.31 9.41
C VAL A 64 -7.84 -5.84 10.84
N ASP A 65 -6.81 -6.57 11.24
CA ASP A 65 -6.55 -6.95 12.63
C ASP A 65 -5.42 -6.08 13.18
N THR A 66 -5.78 -5.14 14.04
CA THR A 66 -4.86 -4.16 14.63
C THR A 66 -4.07 -4.70 15.81
N THR A 67 -4.44 -5.88 16.33
CA THR A 67 -3.69 -6.55 17.39
C THR A 67 -2.60 -7.41 16.78
N ALA A 68 -2.93 -8.16 15.72
CA ALA A 68 -1.99 -8.99 14.99
C ALA A 68 -1.17 -8.21 13.94
N HIS A 69 -1.54 -6.96 13.64
CA HIS A 69 -0.99 -6.14 12.56
C HIS A 69 -1.05 -6.83 11.20
N THR A 70 -2.23 -7.33 10.86
CA THR A 70 -2.48 -8.01 9.59
C THR A 70 -3.65 -7.41 8.84
N ILE A 71 -3.61 -7.50 7.52
CA ILE A 71 -4.69 -7.11 6.60
C ILE A 71 -5.05 -8.36 5.80
N ALA A 72 -6.27 -8.86 5.96
CA ALA A 72 -6.82 -9.85 5.05
C ALA A 72 -7.40 -9.15 3.83
N LEU A 73 -6.79 -9.35 2.66
CA LEU A 73 -7.32 -8.94 1.36
C LEU A 73 -8.26 -10.00 0.82
N ILE A 74 -9.39 -9.53 0.32
CA ILE A 74 -10.45 -10.37 -0.23
C ILE A 74 -10.70 -9.85 -1.66
N PRO A 75 -10.16 -10.53 -2.68
CA PRO A 75 -10.39 -10.17 -4.07
C PRO A 75 -11.87 -10.27 -4.42
N ILE A 76 -12.34 -9.35 -5.25
CA ILE A 76 -13.74 -9.34 -5.69
C ILE A 76 -13.94 -10.48 -6.69
N GLY A 77 -14.79 -11.45 -6.36
CA GLY A 77 -15.16 -12.56 -7.24
C GLY A 77 -14.37 -13.86 -7.03
N THR A 78 -13.36 -13.86 -6.15
CA THR A 78 -12.67 -15.10 -5.72
C THR A 78 -12.92 -15.38 -4.23
N LYS A 79 -12.67 -16.61 -3.80
CA LYS A 79 -12.78 -17.01 -2.38
C LYS A 79 -11.45 -17.04 -1.65
N THR A 80 -10.33 -16.88 -2.37
CA THR A 80 -9.00 -16.99 -1.77
C THR A 80 -8.64 -15.65 -1.14
N LYS A 81 -8.52 -15.65 0.19
CA LYS A 81 -8.04 -14.49 0.94
C LYS A 81 -6.53 -14.50 0.98
N GLU A 82 -5.92 -13.34 0.82
CA GLU A 82 -4.50 -13.11 1.07
C GLU A 82 -4.36 -12.43 2.42
N THR A 83 -3.36 -12.81 3.22
CA THR A 83 -3.07 -12.14 4.49
C THR A 83 -1.74 -11.43 4.38
N TRP A 84 -1.79 -10.11 4.54
CA TRP A 84 -0.62 -9.25 4.53
C TRP A 84 -0.28 -8.85 5.96
N SER A 85 1.00 -8.76 6.27
CA SER A 85 1.48 -8.18 7.52
C SER A 85 1.79 -6.71 7.29
N TYR A 86 1.58 -5.88 8.31
CA TYR A 86 1.97 -4.49 8.25
C TYR A 86 2.69 -4.04 9.52
N THR A 87 3.46 -2.97 9.41
CA THR A 87 4.01 -2.26 10.57
C THR A 87 3.91 -0.78 10.30
N GLN A 88 3.59 0.01 11.34
CA GLN A 88 3.53 1.47 11.25
C GLN A 88 4.56 2.09 12.20
N PRO A 89 5.83 2.27 11.77
CA PRO A 89 6.86 2.84 12.63
C PRO A 89 6.56 4.28 13.07
N THR A 90 5.90 5.06 12.20
CA THR A 90 5.38 6.40 12.51
C THR A 90 4.02 6.59 11.84
N PRO A 91 3.18 7.56 12.26
CA PRO A 91 1.87 7.81 11.63
C PRO A 91 1.93 8.06 10.12
N GLU A 92 3.07 8.55 9.62
CA GLU A 92 3.35 8.89 8.22
C GLU A 92 4.05 7.78 7.44
N ARG A 93 4.45 6.67 8.08
CA ARG A 93 5.18 5.57 7.45
C ARG A 93 4.52 4.23 7.70
N LEU A 94 4.22 3.51 6.63
CA LEU A 94 3.67 2.17 6.65
C LEU A 94 4.64 1.23 5.93
N VAL A 95 4.81 0.03 6.46
CA VAL A 95 5.56 -1.06 5.82
C VAL A 95 4.61 -2.23 5.67
N ILE A 96 4.60 -2.86 4.50
CA ILE A 96 3.77 -4.02 4.18
C ILE A 96 4.69 -5.15 3.73
N ASP A 97 4.48 -6.33 4.33
CA ASP A 97 5.08 -7.59 3.91
C ASP A 97 3.96 -8.55 3.49
N ALA A 98 4.03 -9.06 2.27
CA ALA A 98 2.92 -9.79 1.66
C ALA A 98 3.39 -10.86 0.67
N ILE A 99 2.57 -11.88 0.47
CA ILE A 99 2.58 -12.65 -0.78
C ILE A 99 1.42 -12.14 -1.62
N HIS A 100 1.72 -11.62 -2.81
CA HIS A 100 0.72 -11.09 -3.73
C HIS A 100 1.12 -11.41 -5.17
N GLY A 101 0.17 -11.90 -5.98
CA GLY A 101 0.48 -12.36 -7.34
C GLY A 101 1.52 -13.49 -7.39
N GLY A 102 1.68 -14.25 -6.31
CA GLY A 102 2.69 -15.32 -6.20
C GLY A 102 4.11 -14.86 -5.86
N ARG A 103 4.33 -13.56 -5.62
CA ARG A 103 5.63 -12.98 -5.27
C ARG A 103 5.64 -12.48 -3.83
N TYR A 104 6.80 -12.55 -3.18
CA TYR A 104 6.99 -11.90 -1.89
C TYR A 104 7.26 -10.41 -2.11
N LEU A 105 6.47 -9.57 -1.48
CA LEU A 105 6.58 -8.12 -1.55
C LEU A 105 6.98 -7.56 -0.18
N HIS A 106 7.97 -6.66 -0.19
CA HIS A 106 8.30 -5.76 0.90
C HIS A 106 8.15 -4.33 0.41
N VAL A 107 7.16 -3.61 0.94
CA VAL A 107 6.76 -2.29 0.43
C VAL A 107 6.83 -1.27 1.55
N THR A 108 7.60 -0.20 1.35
CA THR A 108 7.60 0.97 2.23
C THR A 108 6.75 2.06 1.62
N LEU A 109 5.82 2.59 2.40
CA LEU A 109 4.90 3.64 1.99
C LEU A 109 4.97 4.86 2.91
N HIS A 110 4.75 6.02 2.33
CA HIS A 110 4.54 7.27 3.03
C HIS A 110 3.12 7.75 2.90
N ARG A 111 2.55 8.25 4.00
CA ARG A 111 1.21 8.83 4.00
C ARG A 111 1.21 10.05 3.10
N GLU A 112 0.35 10.06 2.08
CA GLU A 112 0.10 11.28 1.34
C GLU A 112 -0.76 12.21 2.21
N PRO A 113 -0.41 13.50 2.31
CA PRO A 113 -1.32 14.47 2.90
C PRO A 113 -2.64 14.42 2.10
N ALA A 114 -3.78 14.48 2.80
CA ALA A 114 -5.06 14.57 2.13
C ALA A 114 -4.99 15.71 1.11
N PRO A 115 -5.40 15.50 -0.16
CA PRO A 115 -5.22 16.50 -1.18
C PRO A 115 -5.95 17.77 -0.72
N LEU A 116 -5.19 18.84 -0.51
CA LEU A 116 -5.77 20.17 -0.57
C LEU A 116 -6.35 20.24 -1.99
N LEU A 117 -7.67 20.40 -2.10
CA LEU A 117 -8.37 20.59 -3.36
C LEU A 117 -7.95 21.93 -3.98
N VAL A 118 -6.70 22.04 -4.43
CA VAL A 118 -6.19 23.17 -5.20
C VAL A 118 -4.92 22.78 -5.97
N THR A 119 -5.07 22.84 -7.29
CA THR A 119 -4.07 23.19 -8.31
C THR A 119 -2.93 22.20 -8.64
N ARG A 120 -2.97 21.79 -9.91
CA ARG A 120 -1.89 21.29 -10.78
C ARG A 120 -0.47 21.62 -10.29
N GLY A 121 0.30 20.58 -10.00
CA GLY A 121 1.74 20.66 -9.81
C GLY A 121 2.28 19.31 -9.34
N PHE A 122 2.98 18.61 -10.22
CA PHE A 122 3.79 17.45 -9.88
C PHE A 122 4.70 17.77 -8.69
N HIS A 123 4.65 16.98 -7.62
CA HIS A 123 5.73 16.94 -6.63
C HIS A 123 6.59 15.70 -6.87
N TRP A 124 7.80 15.96 -7.37
CA TRP A 124 8.89 15.01 -7.42
C TRP A 124 9.33 14.69 -6.00
N ILE A 125 9.49 13.41 -5.69
CA ILE A 125 10.53 12.99 -4.74
C ILE A 125 11.20 11.78 -5.39
N ASN A 126 12.32 12.05 -6.05
CA ASN A 126 13.38 11.09 -6.26
C ASN A 126 14.59 11.68 -5.55
N GLU A 127 14.77 11.35 -4.27
CA GLU A 127 16.00 11.68 -3.55
C GLU A 127 16.79 10.39 -3.39
N ILE A 128 17.68 10.14 -4.34
CA ILE A 128 18.91 9.40 -4.05
C ILE A 128 20.02 10.44 -3.97
N PRO A 129 20.58 10.74 -2.79
CA PRO A 129 21.86 11.41 -2.72
C PRO A 129 22.91 10.36 -3.13
N PHE A 130 23.36 10.39 -4.38
CA PHE A 130 24.66 9.81 -4.67
C PHE A 130 25.70 10.75 -4.07
N ASN A 131 26.16 10.38 -2.86
CA ASN A 131 27.26 11.04 -2.18
C ASN A 131 28.59 10.39 -2.58
N HIS A 132 29.55 11.28 -2.81
CA HIS A 132 31.00 11.10 -2.96
C HIS A 132 31.56 10.61 -4.30
#